data_AF-A0A1R3TD32-F1
#
_entry.id   AF-A0A1R3TD32-F1
#
_cell.length_a   1.000
_cell.length_b   1.000
_cell.length_c   1.000
_cell.angle_alpha   90.00
_cell.angle_beta   90.00
_cell.angle_gamma   90.00
#
_symmetry.space_group_name_H-M   'P 1'
#
loop_
_entity.id
_entity.type
_entity.pdbx_description
1 polymer ?
#
loop_
_entity_poly.entity_id
_entity_poly.type
_entity_poly.pdbx_seq_one_letter_code
_entity_poly.pdbx_strand_id
1 'polypeptide(L)'
;MKIKNINLEEHLTSSYGEEYWMSVTVSYYGTIRTVKRLVLLDREAHNIEELELLVYLQYYEIEEHMKQIEKIERKNLLDDNLFQLLFARHF
;
A
#
# COMPACT_ATOMS: atom_id res chain seq x y z
N MET A 1 -3.43 -4.05 10.14
CA MET A 1 -3.70 -2.97 9.16
C MET A 1 -5.19 -2.77 8.86
N LYS A 2 -5.61 -1.53 8.60
CA LYS A 2 -6.93 -1.16 8.05
C LYS A 2 -6.76 -0.13 6.93
N ILE A 3 -7.27 -0.43 5.73
CA ILE A 3 -7.37 0.54 4.62
C ILE A 3 -8.44 1.57 4.98
N LYS A 4 -8.07 2.85 4.90
CA LYS A 4 -8.95 3.97 5.24
C LYS A 4 -9.53 4.65 4.02
N ASN A 5 -8.76 4.80 2.95
CA ASN A 5 -9.23 5.43 1.73
C ASN A 5 -8.44 4.95 0.50
N ILE A 6 -9.08 4.95 -0.66
CA ILE A 6 -8.48 4.70 -1.97
C ILE A 6 -8.94 5.84 -2.88
N ASN A 7 -8.00 6.62 -3.40
CA ASN A 7 -8.29 7.68 -4.35
C ASN A 7 -7.60 7.39 -5.68
N LEU A 8 -8.32 7.61 -6.77
CA LEU A 8 -7.72 7.74 -8.10
C LEU A 8 -7.42 9.22 -8.33
N GLU A 9 -6.13 9.56 -8.45
CA GLU A 9 -5.66 10.95 -8.43
C GLU A 9 -5.40 11.52 -9.83
N GLU A 10 -4.76 10.77 -10.73
CA GLU A 10 -4.34 11.29 -12.04
C GLU A 10 -4.52 10.28 -13.17
N HIS A 11 -4.84 10.79 -14.35
CA HIS A 11 -5.02 10.07 -15.61
C HIS A 11 -3.96 10.53 -16.61
N LEU A 12 -3.10 9.61 -17.04
CA LEU A 12 -2.09 9.84 -18.06
C LEU A 12 -2.35 8.89 -19.22
N THR A 13 -2.61 9.43 -20.40
CA THR A 13 -2.74 8.62 -21.60
C THR A 13 -1.36 8.32 -22.16
N SER A 14 -0.98 7.04 -22.20
CA SER A 14 0.30 6.59 -22.77
C SER A 14 0.10 5.81 -24.06
N SER A 15 1.19 5.47 -24.74
CA SER A 15 1.15 4.63 -25.95
C SER A 15 0.64 3.21 -25.70
N TYR A 16 0.59 2.78 -24.43
CA TYR A 16 0.21 1.44 -23.99
C TYR A 16 -1.23 1.34 -23.45
N GLY A 17 -1.92 2.47 -23.23
CA GLY A 17 -3.26 2.48 -22.64
C GLY A 17 -3.48 3.72 -21.77
N GLU A 18 -4.53 3.67 -20.96
CA GLU A 18 -4.78 4.70 -19.95
C GLU A 18 -4.08 4.32 -18.64
N GLU A 19 -3.22 5.21 -18.16
CA GLU A 19 -2.50 5.03 -16.90
C GLU A 19 -3.18 5.88 -15.81
N TYR A 20 -3.42 5.26 -14.67
CA TYR A 20 -4.05 5.91 -13.54
C TYR A 20 -3.11 5.88 -12.33
N TRP A 21 -3.06 6.96 -11.57
CA TRP A 21 -2.42 6.94 -10.27
C TRP A 21 -3.45 6.63 -9.19
N MET A 22 -3.21 5.58 -8.43
CA MET A 22 -4.02 5.24 -7.26
C MET A 22 -3.21 5.54 -5.99
N SER A 23 -3.82 6.29 -5.08
CA SER A 23 -3.30 6.48 -3.72
C SER A 23 -4.14 5.69 -2.73
N VAL A 24 -3.48 4.88 -1.92
CA VAL A 24 -4.11 4.07 -0.87
C VAL A 24 -3.62 4.54 0.48
N THR A 25 -4.54 5.00 1.30
CA THR A 25 -4.27 5.39 2.69
C THR A 25 -4.61 4.25 3.62
N VAL A 26 -3.64 3.84 4.42
CA VAL A 26 -3.67 2.71 5.34
C VAL A 26 -3.28 3.16 6.74
N SER A 27 -3.85 2.49 7.73
CA SER A 27 -3.54 2.71 9.14
C SER A 27 -3.24 1.40 9.86
N TYR A 28 -2.21 1.41 10.70
CA TYR A 28 -1.82 0.29 11.54
C TYR A 28 -1.01 0.80 12.74
N TYR A 29 -1.22 0.22 13.92
CA TYR A 29 -0.54 0.59 15.19
C TYR A 29 -0.44 2.10 15.48
N GLY A 30 -1.47 2.88 15.16
CA GLY A 30 -1.46 4.34 15.35
C GLY A 30 -0.70 5.13 14.29
N THR A 31 -0.03 4.46 13.35
CA THR A 31 0.60 5.07 12.17
C THR A 31 -0.40 5.16 11.01
N ILE A 32 -0.36 6.27 10.27
CA ILE A 32 -1.09 6.46 9.01
C ILE A 32 -0.05 6.59 7.90
N ARG A 33 -0.24 5.86 6.80
CA ARG A 33 0.59 5.94 5.60
C ARG A 33 -0.26 6.02 4.36
N THR A 34 0.23 6.74 3.37
CA THR A 34 -0.34 6.79 2.03
C THR A 34 0.69 6.24 1.04
N VAL A 35 0.29 5.26 0.26
CA VAL A 35 1.10 4.67 -0.81
C VAL A 35 0.51 5.10 -2.13
N LYS A 36 1.33 5.65 -3.03
CA LYS A 36 0.95 5.93 -4.41
C LYS A 36 1.47 4.82 -5.32
N ARG A 37 0.63 4.35 -6.25
CA ARG A 37 0.97 3.31 -7.21
C ARG A 37 0.41 3.65 -8.58
N LEU A 38 1.20 3.39 -9.62
CA LEU A 38 0.76 3.46 -11.00
C LEU A 38 -0.09 2.22 -11.31
N VAL A 39 -1.24 2.47 -11.92
CA VAL A 39 -2.24 1.49 -12.37
C VAL A 39 -2.27 1.58 -13.89
N LEU A 40 -1.78 0.56 -14.57
CA LEU A 40 -1.94 0.46 -16.02
C LEU A 40 -3.28 -0.21 -16.28
N LEU A 41 -4.19 0.48 -16.95
CA LEU A 41 -5.34 -0.17 -17.56
C LEU A 41 -4.93 -0.63 -18.95
N ASP A 42 -5.11 -1.92 -19.21
CA ASP A 42 -4.97 -2.43 -20.56
C ASP A 42 -5.92 -1.65 -21.47
N ARG A 43 -5.44 -1.28 -22.65
CA ARG A 43 -6.21 -0.57 -23.67
C ARG A 43 -7.45 -1.36 -24.11
N GLU A 44 -7.48 -2.66 -23.82
CA GLU A 44 -8.60 -3.58 -24.02
C GLU A 44 -9.55 -3.71 -22.81
N ALA A 45 -9.43 -2.92 -21.75
CA ALA A 45 -10.46 -2.86 -20.71
C ALA A 45 -11.68 -2.10 -21.26
N HIS A 46 -12.68 -2.83 -21.77
CA HIS A 46 -13.79 -2.26 -22.55
C HIS A 46 -15.02 -1.92 -21.68
N ASN A 47 -15.03 -2.28 -20.39
CA ASN A 47 -16.17 -2.00 -19.50
C ASN A 47 -15.76 -1.66 -18.05
N ILE A 48 -16.71 -1.11 -17.30
CA ILE A 48 -16.51 -0.66 -15.91
C ILE A 48 -16.25 -1.82 -14.93
N GLU A 49 -16.70 -3.04 -15.26
CA GLU A 49 -16.55 -4.24 -14.44
C GLU A 49 -15.11 -4.77 -14.48
N GLU A 50 -14.44 -4.68 -15.64
CA GLU A 50 -13.01 -4.96 -15.79
C GLU A 50 -12.16 -3.95 -15.03
N LEU A 51 -12.59 -2.70 -14.98
CA LEU A 51 -11.97 -1.64 -14.18
C LEU A 51 -12.07 -1.96 -12.68
N GLU A 52 -13.25 -2.36 -12.20
CA GLU A 52 -13.47 -2.77 -10.81
C GLU A 52 -12.64 -4.01 -10.44
N LEU A 53 -12.55 -4.99 -11.34
CA LEU A 53 -11.73 -6.18 -11.15
C LEU A 53 -10.23 -5.84 -11.07
N LEU A 54 -9.74 -4.93 -11.90
CA LEU A 54 -8.35 -4.45 -11.86
C LEU A 54 -8.04 -3.71 -10.56
N VAL A 55 -8.95 -2.85 -10.10
CA VAL A 55 -8.85 -2.19 -8.80
C VAL A 55 -8.84 -3.23 -7.66
N TYR A 56 -9.65 -4.29 -7.76
CA TYR A 56 -9.72 -5.36 -6.77
C TYR A 56 -8.44 -6.22 -6.72
N LEU A 57 -7.91 -6.64 -7.88
CA LEU A 57 -6.65 -7.39 -7.94
C LEU A 57 -5.50 -6.57 -7.37
N GLN A 58 -5.45 -5.28 -7.69
CA GLN A 58 -4.41 -4.38 -7.19
C GLN A 58 -4.58 -4.01 -5.72
N TYR A 59 -5.81 -4.00 -5.21
CA TYR A 59 -6.09 -3.90 -3.77
C TYR A 59 -5.39 -5.03 -3.01
N TYR A 60 -5.50 -6.27 -3.48
CA TYR A 60 -4.89 -7.42 -2.83
C TYR A 60 -3.37 -7.34 -2.83
N GLU A 61 -2.76 -6.92 -3.95
CA GLU A 61 -1.32 -6.70 -4.02
C GLU A 61 -0.83 -5.59 -3.07
N ILE A 62 -1.59 -4.49 -2.96
CA ILE A 62 -1.27 -3.40 -2.02
C ILE A 62 -1.44 -3.89 -0.58
N GLU A 63 -2.46 -4.71 -0.31
CA GLU A 63 -2.65 -5.31 1.00
C GLU A 63 -1.43 -6.17 1.40
N GLU A 64 -0.96 -7.03 0.49
CA GLU A 64 0.22 -7.87 0.72
C GLU A 64 1.51 -7.06 0.90
N HIS A 65 1.75 -6.06 0.05
CA HIS A 65 2.90 -5.15 0.21
C HIS A 65 2.84 -4.43 1.56
N MET A 66 1.68 -3.95 1.97
CA MET A 66 1.54 -3.26 3.25
C MET A 66 1.69 -4.21 4.45
N LYS A 67 1.26 -5.48 4.35
CA LYS A 67 1.55 -6.52 5.37
C LYS A 67 3.05 -6.73 5.52
N GLN A 68 3.81 -6.72 4.42
CA GLN A 68 5.27 -6.82 4.46
C GLN A 68 5.92 -5.61 5.14
N ILE A 69 5.47 -4.40 4.82
CA ILE A 69 5.91 -3.17 5.49
C ILE A 69 5.60 -3.22 6.99
N GLU A 70 4.37 -3.58 7.36
CA GLU A 70 3.95 -3.73 8.76
C GLU A 70 4.85 -4.74 9.50
N LYS A 71 5.20 -5.87 8.86
CA LYS A 71 6.07 -6.90 9.42
C LYS A 71 7.50 -6.40 9.67
N ILE A 72 8.09 -5.68 8.71
CA ILE A 72 9.43 -5.12 8.84
C ILE A 72 9.46 -4.09 9.96
N GLU A 73 8.47 -3.19 10.02
CA GLU A 73 8.41 -2.16 11.04
C GLU A 73 8.17 -2.72 12.44
N ARG A 74 7.32 -3.74 12.56
CA ARG A 74 7.16 -4.47 13.82
C ARG A 74 8.48 -5.09 14.28
N LYS A 75 9.24 -5.68 13.36
CA LYS A 75 10.54 -6.26 13.68
C LYS A 75 11.49 -5.19 14.19
N ASN A 76 11.59 -4.05 13.49
CA ASN A 76 12.44 -2.95 13.91
C ASN A 76 12.04 -2.38 15.28
N LEU A 77 10.74 -2.20 15.54
CA LEU A 77 10.24 -1.75 16.84
C LEU A 77 10.53 -2.76 17.96
N LEU A 78 10.42 -4.06 17.69
CA LEU A 78 10.76 -5.10 18.65
C LEU A 78 12.27 -5.14 18.91
N ASP A 79 13.09 -5.04 17.87
CA ASP A 79 14.54 -5.00 17.97
C ASP A 79 15.00 -3.75 18.77
N ASP A 80 14.41 -2.58 18.52
CA ASP A 80 14.66 -1.35 19.27
C ASP A 80 14.25 -1.49 20.74
N ASN A 81 13.09 -2.07 21.02
CA ASN A 81 12.63 -2.32 22.39
C ASN A 81 13.52 -3.35 23.11
N LEU A 82 13.97 -4.40 22.41
CA LEU A 82 14.86 -5.41 22.97
C LEU A 82 16.22 -4.80 23.29
N PHE A 83 16.74 -3.95 22.39
CA PHE A 83 17.94 -3.15 22.62
C PHE A 83 17.75 -2.28 23.87
N GLN A 84 16.69 -1.47 23.95
CA GLN A 84 16.41 -0.64 25.12
C GLN A 84 16.30 -1.46 26.42
N LEU A 85 15.65 -2.62 26.41
CA LEU A 85 15.52 -3.51 27.58
C LEU A 85 16.86 -4.12 28.02
N LEU A 86 17.70 -4.53 27.06
CA LEU A 86 19.02 -5.08 27.33
C LEU A 86 19.96 -4.02 27.94
N PHE A 87 19.89 -2.78 27.46
CA PHE A 87 20.72 -1.68 27.95
C PHE A 87 20.15 -0.97 29.19
N ALA A 88 18.84 -0.99 29.42
CA ALA A 88 18.22 -0.48 30.66
C ALA A 88 18.53 -1.35 31.90
N ARG A 89 18.93 -2.61 31.70
CA ARG A 89 19.35 -3.52 32.77
C ARG A 89 20.84 -3.44 33.11
N HIS A 90 21.61 -2.61 32.41
CA HIS A 90 23.07 -2.50 32.57
C HIS A 90 23.52 -1.13 33.12
N PHE A 91 22.59 -0.32 33.63
CA PHE A 91 22.87 0.91 34.37
C PHE A 91 22.20 0.89 35.74
#